data_AF-A0A151IDG9-F1
#
_entry.id   AF-A0A151IDG9-F1
#
_cell.length_a   1.000
_cell.length_b   1.000
_cell.length_c   1.000
_cell.angle_alpha   90.00
_cell.angle_beta   90.00
_cell.angle_gamma   90.00
#
_symmetry.space_group_name_H-M   'P 1'
#
loop_
_entity.id
_entity.type
_entity.pdbx_description
1 polymer ?
#
loop_
_entity_poly.entity_id
_entity_poly.type
_entity_poly.pdbx_seq_one_letter_code
_entity_poly.pdbx_strand_id
1 'polypeptide(L)'
;MALFDRYLGACVYDVVTSQWPGLHRALDTRIKLPNGHINFEKFWQLAKQVTEFIAWKQVACPFEKNPRVIAFLQASPVLTENTLALASFECEPPDNNPEKERYKALK
;
A
#
# COMPACT_ATOMS: atom_id res chain seq x y z
N MET A 1 -17.86 7.80 1.77
CA MET A 1 -17.35 6.57 1.11
C MET A 1 -16.81 6.79 -0.31
N ALA A 2 -17.48 7.52 -1.22
CA ALA A 2 -16.99 7.67 -2.61
C ALA A 2 -15.66 8.43 -2.85
N LEU A 3 -15.07 9.03 -1.81
CA LEU A 3 -13.76 9.70 -1.88
C LEU A 3 -12.57 8.76 -1.59
N PHE A 4 -12.80 7.57 -1.02
CA PHE A 4 -11.72 6.65 -0.66
C PHE A 4 -11.09 5.97 -1.89
N ASP A 5 -11.89 5.46 -2.84
CA ASP A 5 -11.35 4.70 -3.99
C ASP A 5 -10.46 5.53 -4.92
N ARG A 6 -10.84 6.79 -5.20
CA ARG A 6 -10.06 7.66 -6.09
C ARG A 6 -8.79 8.22 -5.42
N TYR A 7 -8.62 7.97 -4.12
CA TYR A 7 -7.42 8.31 -3.34
C TYR A 7 -6.54 7.10 -3.04
N LEU A 8 -7.16 5.95 -2.78
CA LEU A 8 -6.46 4.66 -2.80
C LEU A 8 -5.78 4.43 -4.15
N GLY A 9 -6.28 4.96 -5.26
CA GLY A 9 -5.54 4.90 -6.54
C GLY A 9 -4.09 5.39 -6.45
N ALA A 10 -3.79 6.45 -5.66
CA ALA A 10 -2.43 6.91 -5.43
C ALA A 10 -1.70 6.08 -4.38
N CYS A 11 -2.34 5.79 -3.23
CA CYS A 11 -1.71 5.00 -2.17
C CYS A 11 -1.45 3.54 -2.58
N VAL A 12 -2.31 2.92 -3.38
CA VAL A 12 -2.11 1.58 -3.96
C VAL A 12 -1.00 1.62 -5.01
N TYR A 13 -0.86 2.70 -5.78
CA TYR A 13 0.26 2.86 -6.71
C TYR A 13 1.60 2.98 -5.95
N ASP A 14 1.66 3.79 -4.89
CA ASP A 14 2.84 3.90 -4.02
C ASP A 14 3.10 2.62 -3.20
N VAL A 15 2.07 1.92 -2.72
CA VAL A 15 2.21 0.61 -2.06
C VAL A 15 2.73 -0.43 -3.04
N VAL A 16 2.17 -0.56 -4.24
CA VAL A 16 2.64 -1.55 -5.24
C VAL A 16 4.05 -1.23 -5.75
N THR A 17 4.42 0.04 -5.89
CA THR A 17 5.79 0.43 -6.28
C THR A 17 6.79 0.34 -5.11
N SER A 18 6.38 0.56 -3.85
CA SER A 18 7.23 0.35 -2.66
C SER A 18 7.33 -1.13 -2.24
N GLN A 19 6.38 -1.99 -2.62
CA GLN A 19 6.51 -3.45 -2.54
C GLN A 19 7.37 -4.05 -3.67
N TRP A 20 7.67 -3.29 -4.73
CA TRP A 20 8.46 -3.75 -5.89
C TRP A 20 9.87 -4.33 -5.55
N PRO A 21 10.61 -3.85 -4.53
CA PRO A 21 11.84 -4.51 -4.05
C PRO A 21 11.64 -5.95 -3.53
N GLY A 22 10.39 -6.35 -3.28
CA GLY A 22 9.99 -7.72 -2.98
C GLY A 22 9.81 -8.58 -4.24
N LEU A 23 9.36 -7.99 -5.35
CA LEU A 23 9.18 -8.72 -6.62
C LEU A 23 10.51 -9.32 -7.09
N HIS A 24 11.59 -8.54 -7.08
CA HIS A 24 12.93 -9.02 -7.46
C HIS A 24 13.41 -10.24 -6.64
N ARG A 25 12.98 -10.38 -5.37
CA ARG A 25 13.26 -11.55 -4.52
C ARG A 25 12.30 -12.73 -4.76
N ALA A 26 11.03 -12.45 -5.07
CA ALA A 26 10.06 -13.48 -5.44
C ALA A 26 10.39 -14.14 -6.80
N LEU A 27 11.05 -13.39 -7.69
CA LEU A 27 11.48 -13.84 -9.02
C LEU A 27 12.58 -14.92 -8.97
N ASP A 28 13.65 -14.71 -8.22
CA ASP A 28 14.88 -15.50 -8.44
C ASP A 28 14.83 -16.93 -7.86
N THR A 29 14.08 -17.17 -6.78
CA THR A 29 14.12 -18.44 -6.04
C THR A 29 13.12 -19.52 -6.49
N ARG A 30 12.15 -19.21 -7.36
CA ARG A 30 11.11 -20.18 -7.81
C ARG A 30 10.97 -20.34 -9.32
N ILE A 31 11.69 -19.55 -10.12
CA ILE A 31 11.69 -19.64 -11.59
C ILE A 31 12.73 -20.67 -12.08
N LYS A 32 13.70 -21.05 -11.25
CA LYS A 32 14.68 -22.10 -11.55
C LYS A 32 14.26 -23.43 -10.92
N LEU A 33 14.36 -24.51 -11.69
CA LEU A 33 14.27 -25.89 -11.21
C LEU A 33 15.57 -26.30 -10.51
N PRO A 34 15.59 -27.37 -9.70
CA PRO A 34 16.81 -27.85 -9.02
C PRO A 34 17.96 -28.25 -9.97
N ASN A 35 17.66 -28.55 -11.23
CA ASN A 35 18.64 -28.82 -12.29
C ASN A 35 19.16 -27.54 -13.01
N GLY A 36 18.81 -26.35 -12.50
CA GLY A 36 19.19 -25.06 -13.09
C GLY A 36 18.36 -24.62 -14.30
N HIS A 37 17.48 -25.46 -14.85
CA HIS A 37 16.61 -25.09 -15.96
C HIS A 37 15.48 -24.16 -15.52
N ILE A 38 14.91 -23.40 -16.46
CA ILE A 38 13.76 -22.53 -16.18
C ILE A 38 12.48 -23.38 -16.01
N ASN A 39 11.74 -23.12 -14.94
CA ASN A 39 10.38 -23.59 -14.75
C ASN A 39 9.44 -22.70 -15.60
N PHE A 40 9.17 -23.13 -16.83
CA PHE A 40 8.33 -22.38 -17.77
C PHE A 40 6.93 -22.07 -17.24
N GLU A 41 6.31 -22.98 -16.48
CA GLU A 41 4.99 -22.73 -15.88
C GLU A 41 5.05 -21.58 -14.86
N LYS A 42 6.06 -21.56 -13.98
CA LYS A 42 6.24 -20.47 -13.02
C LYS A 42 6.62 -19.15 -13.69
N PHE A 43 7.47 -19.19 -14.71
CA PHE A 43 7.80 -18.03 -15.53
C PHE A 43 6.56 -17.45 -16.23
N TRP A 44 5.69 -18.32 -16.78
CA TRP A 44 4.48 -17.92 -17.49
C TRP A 44 3.40 -17.37 -16.55
N GLN A 45 3.21 -17.97 -15.37
CA GLN A 45 2.32 -17.46 -14.32
C GLN A 45 2.71 -16.03 -13.90
N LEU A 46 4.00 -15.78 -13.71
CA LEU A 46 4.53 -14.44 -13.47
C LEU A 46 4.28 -13.51 -14.66
N ALA A 47 4.61 -13.94 -15.88
CA ALA A 47 4.49 -13.10 -17.07
C ALA A 47 3.07 -12.56 -17.25
N LYS A 48 2.05 -13.36 -16.91
CA LYS A 48 0.65 -12.91 -16.83
C LYS A 48 0.45 -11.80 -15.79
N GLN A 49 0.85 -12.02 -14.54
CA GLN A 49 0.72 -11.03 -13.46
C GLN A 49 1.42 -9.69 -13.79
N VAL A 50 2.61 -9.75 -14.40
CA VAL A 50 3.34 -8.55 -14.85
C VAL A 50 2.62 -7.88 -16.01
N THR A 51 2.04 -8.63 -16.94
CA THR A 51 1.28 -8.08 -18.08
C THR A 51 -0.01 -7.39 -17.61
N GLU A 52 -0.75 -7.98 -16.67
CA GLU A 52 -1.93 -7.38 -16.04
C GLU A 52 -1.58 -6.06 -15.34
N PHE A 53 -0.49 -6.03 -14.57
CA PHE A 53 0.00 -4.82 -13.93
C PHE A 53 0.42 -3.73 -14.94
N ILE A 54 1.10 -4.11 -16.02
CA ILE A 54 1.46 -3.18 -17.11
C ILE A 54 0.20 -2.60 -17.77
N ALA A 55 -0.83 -3.42 -18.02
CA ALA A 55 -2.08 -2.97 -18.59
C ALA A 55 -2.79 -1.94 -17.69
N TRP A 56 -2.87 -2.19 -16.37
CA TRP A 56 -3.43 -1.22 -15.41
C TRP A 56 -2.62 0.08 -15.35
N LYS A 57 -1.29 0.01 -15.43
CA LYS A 57 -0.41 1.20 -15.47
C LYS A 57 -0.62 2.07 -16.71
N GLN A 58 -1.08 1.49 -17.83
CA GLN A 58 -1.35 2.21 -19.07
C GLN A 58 -2.71 2.92 -19.09
N VAL A 59 -3.61 2.64 -18.13
CA VAL A 59 -4.92 3.28 -18.06
C VAL A 59 -4.76 4.77 -17.73
N ALA A 60 -5.19 5.64 -18.65
CA ALA A 60 -5.20 7.07 -18.42
C ALA A 60 -6.30 7.46 -17.41
N CYS A 61 -5.94 8.28 -16.41
CA CYS A 61 -6.91 8.90 -15.52
C CYS A 61 -7.72 9.96 -16.31
N PRO A 62 -9.05 9.87 -16.40
CA PRO A 62 -9.87 10.81 -17.19
C PRO A 62 -10.19 12.11 -16.42
N PHE A 63 -9.52 12.37 -15.31
CA PHE A 63 -9.75 13.53 -14.45
C PHE A 63 -8.52 14.44 -14.44
N GLU A 64 -8.77 15.75 -14.45
CA GLU A 64 -7.71 16.76 -14.40
C GLU A 64 -6.91 16.67 -13.10
N LYS A 65 -5.59 16.84 -13.20
CA LYS A 65 -4.68 16.87 -12.05
C LYS A 65 -4.70 18.24 -11.40
N ASN A 66 -5.15 18.33 -10.15
CA ASN A 66 -4.99 19.54 -9.35
C ASN A 66 -3.64 19.50 -8.59
N PRO A 67 -2.64 20.32 -8.96
CA PRO A 67 -1.29 20.24 -8.38
C PRO A 67 -1.25 20.67 -6.90
N ARG A 68 -2.16 21.56 -6.46
CA ARG A 68 -2.24 21.98 -5.05
C ARG A 68 -2.74 20.84 -4.17
N VAL A 69 -3.75 20.11 -4.66
CA VAL A 69 -4.27 18.90 -4.00
C VAL A 69 -3.17 17.85 -3.95
N ILE A 70 -2.51 17.53 -5.07
CA ILE A 70 -1.40 16.56 -5.10
C ILE A 70 -0.30 16.90 -4.08
N ALA A 71 0.16 18.15 -4.05
CA ALA A 71 1.19 18.60 -3.12
C ALA A 71 0.76 18.50 -1.65
N PHE A 72 -0.48 18.87 -1.32
CA PHE A 72 -1.01 18.76 0.05
C PHE A 72 -0.96 17.32 0.57
N LEU A 73 -1.26 16.35 -0.28
CA LEU A 73 -1.32 14.93 0.07
C LEU A 73 0.07 14.32 0.23
N GLN A 74 0.97 14.65 -0.69
CA GLN A 74 2.37 14.21 -0.64
C GLN A 74 3.10 14.77 0.59
N ALA A 75 2.68 15.94 1.09
CA ALA A 75 3.19 16.55 2.31
C ALA A 75 2.41 16.15 3.57
N SER A 76 1.27 15.45 3.45
CA SER A 76 0.45 15.06 4.60
C SER A 76 1.17 13.98 5.42
N PRO A 77 1.33 14.14 6.75
CA PRO A 77 1.98 13.13 7.57
C PRO A 77 1.16 11.84 7.61
N VAL A 78 1.83 10.70 7.42
CA VAL A 78 1.25 9.38 7.68
C VAL A 78 1.47 9.06 9.16
N LEU A 79 0.39 9.00 9.93
CA LEU A 79 0.44 8.68 11.35
C LEU A 79 0.65 7.17 11.57
N THR A 80 1.41 6.81 12.60
CA THR A 80 1.48 5.41 13.06
C THR A 80 0.17 5.01 13.73
N GLU A 81 -0.11 3.71 13.85
CA GLU A 81 -1.29 3.21 14.56
C GLU A 81 -1.39 3.76 16.00
N ASN A 82 -0.26 3.83 16.70
CA ASN A 82 -0.20 4.38 18.06
C ASN A 82 -0.48 5.89 18.08
N THR A 83 0.10 6.66 17.14
CA THR A 83 -0.14 8.10 17.03
C THR A 83 -1.59 8.41 16.70
N LEU A 84 -2.20 7.63 15.81
CA LEU A 84 -3.61 7.76 15.44
C LEU A 84 -4.53 7.39 16.62
N ALA A 85 -4.18 6.34 17.38
CA ALA A 85 -4.93 5.94 18.57
C ALA A 85 -4.84 7.00 19.69
N LEU A 86 -3.68 7.62 19.91
CA LEU A 86 -3.53 8.73 20.85
C LEU A 86 -4.39 9.94 20.43
N ALA A 87 -4.33 10.35 19.15
CA ALA A 87 -5.14 11.45 18.64
C ALA A 87 -6.65 11.17 18.79
N SER A 88 -7.08 9.92 18.59
CA SER A 88 -8.46 9.51 18.85
C SER A 88 -8.87 9.74 20.32
N PHE A 89 -8.02 9.38 21.28
CA PHE A 89 -8.28 9.59 22.71
C PHE A 89 -8.17 11.06 23.16
N GLU A 90 -7.51 11.91 22.38
CA GLU A 90 -7.48 13.36 22.60
C GLU A 90 -8.78 14.04 22.13
N CYS A 91 -9.43 13.51 21.09
CA CYS A 91 -10.77 13.94 20.67
C CYS A 91 -11.87 13.36 21.58
N GLU A 92 -11.78 12.08 21.92
CA GLU A 92 -12.79 11.32 22.68
C GLU A 92 -12.11 10.60 23.86
N PRO A 93 -12.11 11.20 25.08
CA PRO A 93 -11.42 10.63 26.24
C PRO A 93 -11.97 9.26 26.65
N PRO A 94 -11.11 8.35 27.15
CA PRO A 94 -11.49 6.96 27.44
C PRO A 94 -12.56 6.85 28.54
N ASP A 95 -13.72 6.27 28.21
CA ASP A 95 -14.87 6.24 29.12
C ASP A 95 -14.78 5.10 30.17
N ASN A 96 -14.20 3.98 29.77
CA ASN A 96 -14.17 2.73 30.51
C ASN A 96 -12.75 2.32 30.95
N ASN A 97 -12.66 1.29 31.80
CA ASN A 97 -11.37 0.81 32.34
C ASN A 97 -10.41 0.25 31.27
N PRO A 98 -10.81 -0.66 30.36
CA PRO A 98 -9.87 -1.18 29.36
C PRO A 98 -9.35 -0.09 28.40
N GLU A 99 -10.15 0.93 28.07
CA GLU A 99 -9.67 2.09 27.32
C GLU A 99 -8.69 2.95 28.12
N LYS A 100 -8.92 3.17 29.42
CA LYS A 100 -7.96 3.87 30.30
C LYS A 100 -6.64 3.12 30.41
N GLU A 101 -6.66 1.78 30.41
CA GLU A 101 -5.45 0.95 30.36
C GLU A 101 -4.75 1.05 29.00
N ARG A 102 -5.51 0.95 27.89
CA ARG A 102 -4.98 1.11 26.53
C ARG A 102 -4.36 2.50 26.31
N TYR A 103 -5.01 3.57 26.77
CA TYR A 103 -4.49 4.94 26.66
C TYR A 103 -3.20 5.14 27.45
N LYS A 104 -3.07 4.51 28.64
CA LYS A 104 -1.82 4.48 29.41
C LYS A 104 -0.70 3.72 28.68
N ALA A 105 -1.02 2.59 28.05
CA ALA A 105 -0.04 1.77 27.31
C ALA A 105 0.43 2.42 26.00
N LEU A 106 -0.26 3.47 25.52
CA LEU A 106 0.09 4.23 24.32
C LEU A 106 0.95 5.47 24.60
N LYS A 107 1.13 5.87 25.88
CA LYS A 107 1.98 7.00 26.31
C LYS A 107 3.36 6.57 26.75
#